data_AF-A0A954ZW33-F1
#
_entry.id   AF-A0A954ZW33-F1
#
_cell.length_a   1.000
_cell.length_b   1.000
_cell.length_c   1.000
_cell.angle_alpha   90.00
_cell.angle_beta   90.00
_cell.angle_gamma   90.00
#
_symmetry.space_group_name_H-M   'P 1'
#
loop_
_entity.id
_entity.type
_entity.pdbx_description
1 polymer ?
#
loop_
_entity_poly.entity_id
_entity_poly.type
_entity_poly.pdbx_seq_one_letter_code
_entity_poly.pdbx_strand_id
1 'polypeptide(L)'
;MASKRRKPPTARERITEWVYDRITANVISIVLTGIVLTVGMGVGIRFADTRAAEIAADGPPTVRIHWPEAVSGGQNVNWPPQSVQKDLLDDAYEIVGEHRGPFSARTLDALGVWLGSTGWVSHIDAINRLDEGVIEIKARWRSPGAVVRDGAHDYLIATDGRRLKASWRADLSPFPVILGSKDANPLAVVPGHRWDDESIQAGLELLNLLHERLPGAKGADQIRGIDVSQFPRFRRLIILTDTGNRIIWGRMPSDPVPDAVSTDGKLRQLAYLRQNPDFGRRIDAGRKLIDVSSGPILVEDRP
;
A
#
# COMPACT_ATOMS: atom_id res chain seq x y z
N MET A 1 -67.95 -72.90 -18.77
CA MET A 1 -67.20 -71.68 -19.12
C MET A 1 -65.75 -72.05 -19.43
N ALA A 2 -65.36 -72.06 -20.70
CA ALA A 2 -64.03 -72.50 -21.13
C ALA A 2 -63.04 -71.32 -21.10
N SER A 3 -62.04 -71.41 -20.22
CA SER A 3 -60.91 -70.48 -20.11
C SER A 3 -59.99 -70.63 -21.33
N LYS A 4 -59.89 -69.56 -22.12
CA LYS A 4 -59.06 -69.49 -23.33
C LYS A 4 -57.60 -69.29 -22.91
N ARG A 5 -56.85 -70.38 -22.73
CA ARG A 5 -55.40 -70.35 -22.47
C ARG A 5 -54.68 -69.63 -23.61
N ARG A 6 -54.11 -68.45 -23.33
CA ARG A 6 -53.21 -67.74 -24.26
C ARG A 6 -51.93 -68.57 -24.46
N LYS A 7 -51.50 -68.73 -25.72
CA LYS A 7 -50.24 -69.40 -26.06
C LYS A 7 -49.07 -68.59 -25.50
N PRO A 8 -48.04 -69.24 -24.95
CA PRO A 8 -46.85 -68.55 -24.46
C PRO A 8 -46.10 -67.92 -25.64
N PRO A 9 -45.57 -66.69 -25.48
CA PRO A 9 -44.84 -66.01 -26.54
C PRO A 9 -43.58 -66.79 -26.91
N THR A 10 -43.32 -66.83 -28.20
CA THR A 10 -42.19 -67.52 -28.82
C THR A 10 -40.87 -66.83 -28.46
N ALA A 11 -39.76 -67.57 -28.51
CA ALA A 11 -38.44 -67.03 -28.13
C ALA A 11 -38.03 -65.79 -28.95
N ARG A 12 -38.47 -65.69 -30.21
CA ARG A 12 -38.26 -64.51 -31.04
C ARG A 12 -39.06 -63.29 -30.57
N GLU A 13 -40.31 -63.49 -30.14
CA GLU A 13 -41.15 -62.42 -29.59
C GLU A 13 -40.55 -61.87 -28.28
N ARG A 14 -40.01 -62.73 -27.41
CA ARG A 14 -39.35 -62.29 -26.17
C ARG A 14 -38.06 -61.50 -26.41
N ILE A 15 -37.30 -61.85 -27.46
CA ILE A 15 -36.07 -61.12 -27.82
C ILE A 15 -36.43 -59.76 -28.40
N THR A 16 -37.46 -59.66 -29.24
CA THR A 16 -37.92 -58.37 -29.76
C THR A 16 -38.50 -57.47 -28.67
N GLU A 17 -39.24 -58.01 -27.71
CA GLU A 17 -39.76 -57.25 -26.56
C GLU A 17 -38.61 -56.72 -25.68
N TRP A 18 -37.63 -57.57 -25.36
CA TRP A 18 -36.48 -57.18 -24.53
C TRP A 18 -35.57 -56.15 -25.20
N VAL A 19 -35.34 -56.27 -26.52
CA VAL A 19 -34.55 -55.29 -27.29
C VAL A 19 -35.30 -53.97 -27.42
N TYR A 20 -36.62 -53.99 -27.64
CA TYR A 20 -37.43 -52.75 -27.68
C TYR A 20 -37.45 -52.05 -26.33
N ASP A 21 -37.64 -52.75 -25.21
CA ASP A 21 -37.67 -52.13 -23.87
C ASP A 21 -36.32 -51.50 -23.51
N ARG A 22 -35.20 -52.16 -23.85
CA ARG A 22 -33.86 -51.68 -23.46
C ARG A 22 -33.33 -50.56 -24.36
N ILE A 23 -33.70 -50.56 -25.64
CA ILE A 23 -33.37 -49.45 -26.56
C ILE A 23 -34.27 -48.25 -26.28
N THR A 24 -35.57 -48.45 -26.05
CA THR A 24 -36.48 -47.32 -25.78
C THR A 24 -36.18 -46.65 -24.45
N ALA A 25 -35.91 -47.40 -23.36
CA ALA A 25 -35.58 -46.81 -22.06
C ALA A 25 -34.29 -45.96 -22.09
N ASN A 26 -33.23 -46.44 -22.76
CA ASN A 26 -31.96 -45.72 -22.84
C ASN A 26 -32.03 -44.50 -23.77
N VAL A 27 -32.74 -44.61 -24.91
CA VAL A 27 -32.93 -43.47 -25.82
C VAL A 27 -33.81 -42.39 -25.18
N ILE A 28 -34.88 -42.78 -24.48
CA ILE A 28 -35.75 -41.85 -23.75
C ILE A 28 -34.96 -41.14 -22.64
N SER A 29 -34.11 -41.85 -21.88
CA SER A 29 -33.27 -41.25 -20.85
C SER A 29 -32.28 -40.23 -21.43
N ILE A 30 -31.59 -40.55 -22.52
CA ILE A 30 -30.60 -39.63 -23.14
C ILE A 30 -31.31 -38.37 -23.68
N VAL A 31 -32.46 -38.53 -24.32
CA VAL A 31 -33.24 -37.39 -24.84
C VAL A 31 -33.77 -36.53 -23.69
N LEU A 32 -34.28 -37.11 -22.60
CA LEU A 32 -34.73 -36.36 -21.42
C LEU A 32 -33.60 -35.61 -20.73
N THR A 33 -32.44 -36.25 -20.51
CA THR A 33 -31.28 -35.58 -19.90
C THR A 33 -30.76 -34.45 -20.80
N GLY A 34 -30.72 -34.69 -22.12
CA GLY A 34 -30.36 -33.65 -23.10
C GLY A 34 -31.31 -32.46 -23.05
N ILE A 35 -32.62 -32.70 -23.08
CA ILE A 35 -33.65 -31.64 -23.02
C ILE A 35 -33.54 -30.85 -21.71
N VAL A 36 -33.42 -31.52 -20.56
CA VAL A 36 -33.30 -30.86 -19.24
C VAL A 36 -32.04 -29.99 -19.17
N LEU A 37 -30.91 -30.42 -19.71
CA LEU A 37 -29.69 -29.61 -19.77
C LEU A 37 -29.86 -28.39 -20.69
N THR A 38 -30.42 -28.54 -21.89
CA THR A 38 -30.65 -27.41 -22.80
C THR A 38 -31.67 -26.41 -22.26
N VAL A 39 -32.78 -26.87 -21.66
CA VAL A 39 -33.79 -25.99 -21.05
C VAL A 39 -33.22 -25.31 -19.80
N GLY A 40 -32.47 -26.05 -18.96
CA GLY A 40 -31.80 -25.50 -17.79
C GLY A 40 -30.77 -24.43 -18.13
N MET A 41 -29.94 -24.66 -19.16
CA MET A 41 -29.00 -23.65 -19.66
C MET A 41 -29.73 -22.42 -20.23
N GLY A 42 -30.80 -22.61 -21.01
CA GLY A 42 -31.56 -21.50 -21.59
C GLY A 42 -32.23 -20.61 -20.55
N VAL A 43 -32.83 -21.19 -19.50
CA VAL A 43 -33.43 -20.44 -18.40
C VAL A 43 -32.36 -19.75 -17.56
N GLY A 44 -31.23 -20.42 -17.28
CA GLY A 44 -30.12 -19.84 -16.53
C GLY A 44 -29.50 -18.63 -17.22
N ILE A 45 -29.28 -18.70 -18.55
CA ILE A 45 -28.75 -17.58 -19.34
C ILE A 45 -29.71 -16.39 -19.32
N ARG A 46 -31.02 -16.62 -19.51
CA ARG A 46 -32.01 -15.52 -19.47
C ARG A 46 -32.09 -14.85 -18.11
N PHE A 47 -32.05 -15.63 -17.02
CA PHE A 47 -32.06 -15.06 -15.67
C PHE A 47 -30.80 -14.21 -15.43
N ALA A 48 -29.63 -14.69 -15.87
CA ALA A 48 -28.38 -13.94 -15.80
C ALA A 48 -28.44 -12.66 -16.64
N ASP A 49 -29.01 -12.70 -17.85
CA ASP A 49 -29.18 -11.52 -18.72
C ASP A 49 -30.13 -10.49 -18.11
N THR A 50 -31.27 -10.89 -17.54
CA THR A 50 -32.19 -9.96 -16.87
C THR A 50 -31.56 -9.31 -15.64
N ARG A 51 -30.81 -10.08 -14.84
CA ARG A 51 -30.07 -9.52 -13.69
C ARG A 51 -28.94 -8.60 -14.13
N ALA A 52 -28.23 -8.94 -15.20
CA ALA A 52 -27.20 -8.09 -15.76
C ALA A 52 -27.79 -6.81 -16.35
N ALA A 53 -28.98 -6.86 -16.95
CA ALA A 53 -29.69 -5.70 -17.48
C ALA A 53 -30.23 -4.79 -16.37
N GLU A 54 -30.78 -5.35 -15.28
CA GLU A 54 -31.18 -4.58 -14.09
C GLU A 54 -29.97 -3.85 -13.49
N ILE A 55 -28.86 -4.55 -13.28
CA ILE A 55 -27.64 -3.95 -12.71
C ILE A 55 -27.02 -2.93 -13.67
N ALA A 56 -27.12 -3.13 -14.99
CA ALA A 56 -26.67 -2.15 -15.97
C ALA A 56 -27.59 -0.91 -16.05
N ALA A 57 -28.85 -1.03 -15.62
CA ALA A 57 -29.80 0.08 -15.59
C ALA A 57 -29.59 1.01 -14.37
N ASP A 58 -29.00 0.50 -13.29
CA ASP A 58 -28.77 1.24 -12.04
C ASP A 58 -27.62 2.28 -12.12
N GLY A 59 -26.96 2.40 -13.27
CA GLY A 59 -25.98 3.44 -13.55
C GLY A 59 -24.53 2.94 -13.62
N PRO A 60 -23.55 3.86 -13.80
CA PRO A 60 -22.15 3.48 -13.86
C PRO A 60 -21.69 2.91 -12.50
N PRO A 61 -20.84 1.88 -12.51
CA PRO A 61 -20.30 1.30 -11.27
C PRO A 61 -19.60 2.36 -10.42
N THR A 62 -19.85 2.32 -9.12
CA THR A 62 -19.24 3.24 -8.14
C THR A 62 -17.96 2.63 -7.58
N VAL A 63 -16.87 3.40 -7.49
CA VAL A 63 -15.61 2.94 -6.89
C VAL A 63 -15.54 3.39 -5.44
N ARG A 64 -15.29 2.45 -4.53
CA ARG A 64 -15.08 2.70 -3.10
C ARG A 64 -13.70 2.22 -2.68
N ILE A 65 -12.86 3.16 -2.27
CA ILE A 65 -11.51 2.89 -1.78
C ILE A 65 -11.48 3.08 -0.27
N HIS A 66 -10.94 2.10 0.46
CA HIS A 66 -10.73 2.22 1.90
C HIS A 66 -9.43 2.98 2.19
N TRP A 67 -9.58 4.23 2.64
CA TRP A 67 -8.47 5.10 3.03
C TRP A 67 -8.12 4.93 4.51
N PRO A 68 -6.85 4.76 4.87
CA PRO A 68 -6.43 4.71 6.26
C PRO A 68 -6.37 6.10 6.88
N GLU A 69 -6.46 6.13 8.20
CA GLU A 69 -6.00 7.26 8.98
C GLU A 69 -4.49 7.10 9.23
N ALA A 70 -3.72 8.18 9.09
CA ALA A 70 -2.34 8.24 9.55
C ALA A 70 -2.21 9.23 10.70
N VAL A 71 -1.14 9.12 11.48
CA VAL A 71 -0.81 10.10 12.52
C VAL A 71 0.36 10.95 12.02
N SER A 72 0.15 12.26 11.91
CA SER A 72 1.19 13.24 11.59
C SER A 72 1.24 14.29 12.69
N GLY A 73 2.42 14.50 13.29
CA GLY A 73 2.57 15.45 14.41
C GLY A 73 1.66 15.15 15.62
N GLY A 74 1.26 13.89 15.80
CA GLY A 74 0.32 13.49 16.87
C GLY A 74 -1.16 13.72 16.57
N GLN A 75 -1.52 14.16 15.35
CA GLN A 75 -2.91 14.32 14.91
C GLN A 75 -3.28 13.27 13.86
N ASN A 76 -4.51 12.75 13.92
CA ASN A 76 -5.06 11.90 12.86
C ASN A 76 -5.28 12.75 11.61
N VAL A 77 -4.70 12.32 10.50
CA VAL A 77 -4.85 12.92 9.18
C VAL A 77 -5.30 11.86 8.19
N ASN A 78 -6.15 12.26 7.24
CA ASN A 78 -6.54 11.39 6.15
C ASN A 78 -5.31 11.05 5.30
N TRP A 79 -5.10 9.76 5.06
CA TRP A 79 -3.96 9.27 4.31
C TRP A 79 -4.40 8.34 3.18
N PRO A 80 -3.89 8.49 1.94
CA PRO A 80 -3.07 9.59 1.40
C PRO A 80 -3.73 10.98 1.54
N PRO A 81 -3.03 12.10 1.23
CA PRO A 81 -3.63 13.43 1.26
C PRO A 81 -4.89 13.51 0.37
N GLN A 82 -5.88 14.33 0.74
CA GLN A 82 -7.18 14.39 0.04
C GLN A 82 -7.06 14.67 -1.47
N SER A 83 -6.09 15.50 -1.89
CA SER A 83 -5.82 15.73 -3.32
C SER A 83 -5.41 14.45 -4.03
N VAL A 84 -4.56 13.64 -3.40
CA VAL A 84 -4.14 12.33 -3.92
C VAL A 84 -5.30 11.34 -3.91
N GLN A 85 -6.13 11.34 -2.87
CA GLN A 85 -7.33 10.47 -2.84
C GLN A 85 -8.27 10.77 -4.00
N LYS A 86 -8.47 12.06 -4.31
CA LYS A 86 -9.25 12.50 -5.46
C LYS A 86 -8.61 12.04 -6.76
N ASP A 87 -7.33 12.31 -6.98
CA ASP A 87 -6.63 11.89 -8.21
C ASP A 87 -6.72 10.37 -8.43
N LEU A 88 -6.54 9.59 -7.36
CA LEU A 88 -6.68 8.12 -7.41
C LEU A 88 -8.12 7.67 -7.71
N LEU A 89 -9.13 8.37 -7.19
CA LEU A 89 -10.53 8.05 -7.52
C LEU A 89 -10.85 8.38 -8.97
N ASP A 90 -10.42 9.54 -9.45
CA ASP A 90 -10.64 9.99 -10.82
C ASP A 90 -9.99 8.99 -11.82
N ASP A 91 -8.73 8.60 -11.60
CA ASP A 91 -8.03 7.56 -12.37
C ASP A 91 -8.77 6.21 -12.33
N ALA A 92 -9.27 5.81 -11.15
CA ALA A 92 -10.01 4.56 -11.01
C ALA A 92 -11.34 4.57 -11.80
N TYR A 93 -12.05 5.70 -11.79
CA TYR A 93 -13.27 5.87 -12.60
C TYR A 93 -12.97 5.85 -14.10
N GLU A 94 -11.85 6.42 -14.54
CA GLU A 94 -11.41 6.35 -15.93
C GLU A 94 -11.20 4.89 -16.37
N ILE A 95 -10.42 4.11 -15.62
CA ILE A 95 -10.15 2.68 -15.90
C ILE A 95 -11.45 1.87 -15.98
N VAL A 96 -12.39 2.17 -15.08
CA VAL A 96 -13.70 1.52 -15.03
C VAL A 96 -14.56 1.90 -16.24
N GLY A 97 -14.48 3.14 -16.71
CA GLY A 97 -15.18 3.63 -17.91
C GLY A 97 -14.65 3.05 -19.23
N GLU A 98 -13.34 2.78 -19.32
CA GLU A 98 -12.71 2.20 -20.52
C GLU A 98 -13.20 0.76 -20.80
N HIS A 99 -13.43 -0.02 -19.75
CA HIS A 99 -13.77 -1.43 -19.86
C HIS A 99 -15.30 -1.63 -19.82
N ARG A 100 -15.91 -1.76 -21.00
CA ARG A 100 -17.36 -2.00 -21.12
C ARG A 100 -17.78 -3.32 -20.48
N GLY A 101 -18.81 -3.26 -19.64
CA GLY A 101 -19.49 -4.42 -19.06
C GLY A 101 -19.45 -4.42 -17.51
N PRO A 102 -20.61 -4.51 -16.82
CA PRO A 102 -20.69 -4.39 -15.36
C PRO A 102 -19.95 -5.49 -14.58
N PHE A 103 -19.60 -6.60 -15.25
CA PHE A 103 -18.93 -7.76 -14.65
C PHE A 103 -17.60 -8.10 -15.32
N SER A 104 -16.96 -7.14 -16.00
CA SER A 104 -15.68 -7.39 -16.63
C SER A 104 -14.60 -7.69 -15.57
N ALA A 105 -14.06 -8.91 -15.59
CA ALA A 105 -12.90 -9.29 -14.77
C ALA A 105 -11.66 -8.45 -15.13
N ARG A 106 -11.54 -8.06 -16.42
CA ARG A 106 -10.45 -7.21 -16.91
C ARG A 106 -10.40 -5.86 -16.20
N THR A 107 -11.54 -5.30 -15.80
CA THR A 107 -11.57 -4.04 -15.04
C THR A 107 -10.90 -4.21 -13.67
N LEU A 108 -11.16 -5.32 -12.97
CA LEU A 108 -10.58 -5.56 -11.65
C LEU A 108 -9.07 -5.81 -11.76
N ASP A 109 -8.66 -6.57 -12.78
CA ASP A 109 -7.23 -6.79 -13.09
C ASP A 109 -6.53 -5.47 -13.43
N ALA A 110 -7.15 -4.63 -14.28
CA ALA A 110 -6.60 -3.33 -14.65
C ALA A 110 -6.46 -2.40 -13.45
N LEU A 111 -7.47 -2.35 -12.56
CA LEU A 111 -7.39 -1.61 -11.30
C LEU A 111 -6.26 -2.14 -10.41
N GLY A 112 -6.07 -3.46 -10.33
CA GLY A 112 -4.97 -4.07 -9.58
C GLY A 112 -3.59 -3.67 -10.09
N VAL A 113 -3.39 -3.74 -11.41
CA VAL A 113 -2.14 -3.33 -12.07
C VAL A 113 -1.88 -1.84 -11.88
N TRP A 114 -2.88 -0.99 -12.14
CA TRP A 114 -2.78 0.45 -11.96
C TRP A 114 -2.44 0.81 -10.52
N LEU A 115 -3.21 0.30 -9.55
CA LEU A 115 -3.04 0.63 -8.14
C LEU A 115 -1.64 0.22 -7.64
N GLY A 116 -1.14 -0.93 -8.07
CA GLY A 116 0.24 -1.36 -7.80
C GLY A 116 1.30 -0.45 -8.40
N SER A 117 1.03 0.16 -9.56
CA SER A 117 1.96 1.08 -10.24
C SER A 117 2.02 2.48 -9.61
N THR A 118 1.01 2.89 -8.84
CA THR A 118 0.95 4.23 -8.24
C THR A 118 2.05 4.47 -7.20
N GLY A 119 2.54 3.38 -6.59
CA GLY A 119 3.50 3.41 -5.48
C GLY A 119 2.90 3.69 -4.11
N TRP A 120 1.64 4.14 -4.02
CA TRP A 120 0.97 4.46 -2.74
C TRP A 120 0.56 3.23 -1.92
N VAL A 121 0.42 2.09 -2.59
CA VAL A 121 -0.02 0.84 -1.98
C VAL A 121 1.18 -0.08 -1.72
N SER A 122 1.25 -0.62 -0.51
CA SER A 122 2.22 -1.67 -0.16
C SER A 122 1.73 -3.06 -0.53
N HIS A 123 0.43 -3.29 -0.36
CA HIS A 123 -0.21 -4.56 -0.63
C HIS A 123 -1.70 -4.36 -0.95
N ILE A 124 -2.21 -5.07 -1.96
CA ILE A 124 -3.64 -5.07 -2.29
C ILE A 124 -4.23 -6.32 -1.64
N ASP A 125 -5.13 -6.14 -0.67
CA ASP A 125 -5.74 -7.27 0.04
C ASP A 125 -6.88 -7.87 -0.80
N ALA A 126 -7.72 -7.02 -1.39
CA ALA A 126 -8.79 -7.46 -2.29
C ALA A 126 -9.31 -6.32 -3.20
N ILE A 127 -9.75 -6.69 -4.40
CA ILE A 127 -10.55 -5.84 -5.28
C ILE A 127 -11.79 -6.65 -5.66
N ASN A 128 -12.93 -6.29 -5.05
CA ASN A 128 -14.16 -7.06 -5.18
C ASN A 128 -15.26 -6.21 -5.81
N ARG A 129 -16.15 -6.84 -6.56
CA ARG A 129 -17.46 -6.27 -6.86
C ARG A 129 -18.42 -6.67 -5.75
N LEU A 130 -19.10 -5.70 -5.19
CA LEU A 130 -20.22 -5.93 -4.28
C LEU A 130 -21.52 -5.90 -5.08
N ASP A 131 -22.61 -6.25 -4.40
CA ASP A 131 -23.96 -6.00 -4.92
C ASP A 131 -24.13 -4.50 -5.21
N GLU A 132 -25.06 -4.13 -6.11
CA GLU A 132 -25.33 -2.73 -6.51
C GLU A 132 -24.24 -2.08 -7.38
N GLY A 133 -23.35 -2.86 -8.00
CA GLY A 133 -22.36 -2.34 -8.94
C GLY A 133 -21.22 -1.55 -8.28
N VAL A 134 -21.02 -1.69 -6.97
CA VAL A 134 -19.89 -1.07 -6.25
C VAL A 134 -18.63 -1.91 -6.42
N ILE A 135 -17.54 -1.29 -6.86
CA ILE A 135 -16.19 -1.89 -6.83
C ILE A 135 -15.51 -1.44 -5.53
N GLU A 136 -15.30 -2.38 -4.61
CA GLU A 136 -14.62 -2.15 -3.34
C GLU A 136 -13.13 -2.51 -3.46
N ILE A 137 -12.27 -1.56 -3.11
CA ILE A 137 -10.81 -1.72 -3.08
C ILE A 137 -10.33 -1.68 -1.63
N LYS A 138 -9.74 -2.80 -1.18
CA LYS A 138 -9.09 -2.97 0.13
C LYS A 138 -7.60 -3.15 -0.07
N ALA A 139 -6.81 -2.25 0.50
CA ALA A 139 -5.37 -2.23 0.36
C ALA A 139 -4.68 -1.68 1.61
N ARG A 140 -3.43 -2.07 1.81
CA ARG A 140 -2.53 -1.49 2.80
C ARG A 140 -1.70 -0.40 2.15
N TRP A 141 -1.79 0.80 2.70
CA TRP A 141 -1.12 1.97 2.15
C TRP A 141 0.27 2.12 2.73
N ARG A 142 1.17 2.72 1.97
CA ARG A 142 2.50 3.07 2.45
C ARG A 142 2.42 4.27 3.38
N SER A 143 3.02 4.18 4.55
CA SER A 143 3.16 5.31 5.46
C SER A 143 4.21 6.30 4.92
N PRO A 144 3.98 7.62 5.02
CA PRO A 144 4.98 8.60 4.66
C PRO A 144 6.14 8.55 5.65
N GLY A 145 7.36 8.58 5.15
CA GLY A 145 8.56 8.65 5.99
C GLY A 145 9.14 10.05 6.02
N ALA A 146 9.53 10.56 4.85
CA ALA A 146 10.26 11.80 4.70
C ALA A 146 10.05 12.39 3.29
N VAL A 147 10.64 13.55 3.04
CA VAL A 147 10.91 14.02 1.67
C VAL A 147 12.40 14.03 1.38
N VAL A 148 12.80 13.67 0.16
CA VAL A 148 14.16 13.86 -0.35
C VAL A 148 14.20 15.18 -1.09
N ARG A 149 15.11 16.08 -0.72
CA ARG A 149 15.29 17.34 -1.43
C ARG A 149 16.21 17.18 -2.62
N ASP A 150 15.73 17.63 -3.77
CA ASP A 150 16.54 17.83 -4.97
C ASP A 150 16.28 19.23 -5.55
N GLY A 151 17.27 20.10 -5.41
CA GLY A 151 17.17 21.50 -5.81
C GLY A 151 15.99 22.22 -5.15
N ALA A 152 15.02 22.63 -5.98
CA ALA A 152 13.85 23.42 -5.58
C ALA A 152 12.63 22.57 -5.19
N HIS A 153 12.76 21.24 -5.15
CA HIS A 153 11.65 20.33 -4.91
C HIS A 153 11.95 19.31 -3.81
N ASP A 154 10.90 18.96 -3.08
CA ASP A 154 10.88 17.94 -2.04
C ASP A 154 10.02 16.76 -2.53
N TYR A 155 10.60 15.57 -2.64
CA TYR A 155 9.94 14.36 -3.17
C TYR A 155 9.60 13.38 -2.06
N LEU A 156 8.33 12.97 -1.98
CA LEU A 156 7.87 12.09 -0.91
C LEU A 156 8.47 10.69 -1.03
N ILE A 157 8.96 10.17 0.09
CA ILE A 157 9.34 8.78 0.25
C ILE A 157 8.57 8.14 1.41
N ALA A 158 8.19 6.89 1.22
CA ALA A 158 7.58 6.06 2.25
C ALA A 158 8.59 5.63 3.31
N THR A 159 8.11 5.15 4.45
CA THR A 159 8.95 4.63 5.55
C THR A 159 9.82 3.43 5.14
N ASP A 160 9.45 2.70 4.08
CA ASP A 160 10.23 1.60 3.51
C ASP A 160 11.19 2.02 2.39
N GLY A 161 11.37 3.33 2.19
CA GLY A 161 12.33 3.90 1.26
C GLY A 161 11.87 3.93 -0.19
N ARG A 162 10.58 3.68 -0.47
CA ARG A 162 10.00 3.78 -1.81
C ARG A 162 9.51 5.18 -2.11
N ARG A 163 9.77 5.68 -3.32
CA ARG A 163 9.28 6.99 -3.77
C ARG A 163 7.76 6.94 -3.93
N LEU A 164 7.06 7.98 -3.48
CA LEU A 164 5.63 8.17 -3.70
C LEU A 164 5.39 9.26 -4.75
N LYS A 165 4.27 9.20 -5.47
CA LYS A 165 3.90 10.19 -6.50
C LYS A 165 3.35 11.47 -5.83
N ALA A 166 4.17 12.13 -5.02
CA ALA A 166 3.89 13.43 -4.42
C ALA A 166 5.18 14.26 -4.31
N SER A 167 5.05 15.55 -4.54
CA SER A 167 6.16 16.50 -4.41
C SER A 167 5.67 17.89 -4.02
N TRP A 168 6.53 18.63 -3.34
CA TRP A 168 6.30 20.03 -2.98
C TRP A 168 7.45 20.88 -3.49
N ARG A 169 7.25 22.19 -3.53
CA ARG A 169 8.40 23.12 -3.56
C ARG A 169 9.18 22.95 -2.27
N ALA A 170 10.50 23.13 -2.34
CA ALA A 170 11.38 23.05 -1.19
C ALA A 170 10.84 23.89 -0.03
N ASP A 171 10.91 23.31 1.17
CA ASP A 171 10.50 23.89 2.46
C ASP A 171 8.99 24.01 2.68
N LEU A 172 8.16 23.75 1.66
CA LEU A 172 6.71 23.69 1.81
C LEU A 172 6.18 22.32 2.21
N SER A 173 7.05 21.29 2.24
CA SER A 173 6.66 19.95 2.66
C SER A 173 6.36 19.90 4.17
N PRO A 174 5.25 19.25 4.59
CA PRO A 174 4.95 19.02 5.99
C PRO A 174 5.78 17.88 6.61
N PHE A 175 6.58 17.17 5.81
CA PHE A 175 7.39 16.03 6.28
C PHE A 175 8.83 16.45 6.60
N PRO A 176 9.55 15.69 7.45
CA PRO A 176 10.97 15.90 7.65
C PRO A 176 11.74 15.68 6.33
N VAL A 177 12.83 16.44 6.15
CA VAL A 177 13.59 16.45 4.91
C VAL A 177 14.90 15.67 5.02
N ILE A 178 15.25 14.92 3.99
CA ILE A 178 16.59 14.34 3.78
C ILE A 178 17.34 15.24 2.79
N LEU A 179 18.47 15.80 3.22
CA LEU A 179 19.27 16.76 2.47
C LEU A 179 20.65 16.21 2.09
N GLY A 180 21.19 16.69 0.97
CA GLY A 180 22.62 16.54 0.68
C GLY A 180 23.05 15.20 0.06
N SER A 181 22.11 14.33 -0.32
CA SER A 181 22.44 13.18 -1.17
C SER A 181 22.91 13.68 -2.55
N LYS A 182 23.94 13.02 -3.09
CA LYS A 182 24.48 13.32 -4.43
C LYS A 182 23.62 12.71 -5.53
N ASP A 183 22.96 11.59 -5.24
CA ASP A 183 22.11 10.84 -6.17
C ASP A 183 20.62 11.03 -5.83
N ALA A 184 20.28 12.23 -5.37
CA ALA A 184 18.91 12.66 -5.06
C ALA A 184 18.05 12.90 -6.31
N ASN A 185 18.49 12.47 -7.51
CA ASN A 185 17.74 12.70 -8.75
C ASN A 185 16.43 11.89 -8.75
N PRO A 186 15.27 12.54 -8.62
CA PRO A 186 13.97 11.90 -8.55
C PRO A 186 13.58 11.24 -9.88
N LEU A 187 14.08 11.74 -11.02
CA LEU A 187 13.77 11.20 -12.33
C LEU A 187 14.38 9.82 -12.54
N ALA A 188 15.41 9.47 -11.75
CA ALA A 188 16.01 8.14 -11.77
C ALA A 188 15.17 7.09 -11.03
N VAL A 189 14.20 7.49 -10.20
CA VAL A 189 13.42 6.57 -9.36
C VAL A 189 11.94 6.69 -9.70
N VAL A 190 11.37 5.65 -10.31
CA VAL A 190 9.93 5.60 -10.60
C VAL A 190 9.13 5.52 -9.29
N PRO A 191 7.99 6.22 -9.14
CA PRO A 191 7.11 5.99 -7.99
C PRO A 191 6.83 4.50 -7.75
N GLY A 192 6.77 4.12 -6.48
CA GLY A 192 6.66 2.73 -6.02
C GLY A 192 7.99 1.99 -5.97
N HIS A 193 9.06 2.46 -6.60
CA HIS A 193 10.38 1.83 -6.50
C HIS A 193 11.18 2.36 -5.31
N ARG A 194 12.07 1.52 -4.79
CA ARG A 194 12.99 1.90 -3.69
C ARG A 194 14.02 2.88 -4.23
N TRP A 195 14.33 3.91 -3.44
CA TRP A 195 15.41 4.83 -3.76
C TRP A 195 16.76 4.16 -3.47
N ASP A 196 17.49 3.80 -4.51
CA ASP A 196 18.74 3.04 -4.39
C ASP A 196 19.96 3.93 -4.10
N ASP A 197 19.85 4.78 -3.08
CA ASP A 197 20.94 5.60 -2.55
C ASP A 197 21.12 5.26 -1.07
N GLU A 198 22.30 4.73 -0.73
CA GLU A 198 22.63 4.29 0.63
C GLU A 198 22.53 5.43 1.66
N SER A 199 22.83 6.67 1.25
CA SER A 199 22.77 7.85 2.12
C SER A 199 21.32 8.24 2.43
N ILE A 200 20.44 8.18 1.43
CA ILE A 200 18.99 8.38 1.61
C ILE A 200 18.42 7.28 2.51
N GLN A 201 18.79 6.03 2.29
CA GLN A 201 18.33 4.91 3.13
C GLN A 201 18.80 5.06 4.59
N ALA A 202 20.06 5.44 4.80
CA ALA A 202 20.61 5.69 6.14
C ALA A 202 19.91 6.86 6.85
N GLY A 203 19.63 7.95 6.13
CA GLY A 203 18.88 9.09 6.65
C GLY A 203 17.45 8.73 7.04
N LEU A 204 16.76 7.95 6.18
CA LEU A 204 15.42 7.47 6.45
C LEU A 204 15.38 6.50 7.64
N GLU A 205 16.35 5.58 7.74
CA GLU A 205 16.46 4.64 8.86
C GLU A 205 16.61 5.39 10.19
N LEU A 206 17.48 6.40 10.24
CA LEU A 206 17.65 7.23 11.41
C LEU A 206 16.35 7.98 11.76
N LEU A 207 15.66 8.55 10.78
CA LEU A 207 14.41 9.25 11.01
C LEU A 207 13.32 8.32 11.56
N ASN A 208 13.16 7.13 10.98
CA ASN A 208 12.22 6.11 11.45
C ASN A 208 12.51 5.72 12.91
N LEU A 209 13.79 5.48 13.23
CA LEU A 209 14.21 5.17 14.60
C LEU A 209 13.84 6.30 15.57
N LEU A 210 14.10 7.56 15.20
CA LEU A 210 13.82 8.71 16.05
C LEU A 210 12.31 8.90 16.26
N HIS A 211 11.48 8.72 15.24
CA HIS A 211 10.04 8.77 15.37
C HIS A 211 9.49 7.64 16.25
N GLU A 212 10.02 6.42 16.13
CA GLU A 212 9.60 5.28 16.93
C GLU A 212 10.01 5.43 18.41
N ARG A 213 11.26 5.85 18.66
CA ARG A 213 11.87 5.82 19.99
C ARG A 213 11.71 7.13 20.76
N LEU A 214 11.51 8.26 20.07
CA LEU A 214 11.31 9.60 20.66
C LEU A 214 10.01 10.27 20.14
N PRO A 215 8.84 9.61 20.21
CA PRO A 215 7.61 10.11 19.58
C PRO A 215 7.10 11.42 20.18
N GLY A 216 6.51 12.27 19.32
CA GLY A 216 5.84 13.51 19.71
C GLY A 216 6.73 14.39 20.59
N ALA A 217 6.19 14.84 21.74
CA ALA A 217 6.87 15.71 22.69
C ALA A 217 8.16 15.12 23.32
N LYS A 218 8.50 13.85 23.05
CA LYS A 218 9.77 13.24 23.49
C LYS A 218 10.96 13.62 22.61
N GLY A 219 10.76 14.28 21.48
CA GLY A 219 11.84 14.86 20.68
C GLY A 219 11.60 14.86 19.17
N ALA A 220 10.78 13.95 18.65
CA ALA A 220 10.44 13.92 17.22
C ALA A 220 9.80 15.22 16.73
N ASP A 221 9.08 15.93 17.61
CA ASP A 221 8.51 17.25 17.32
C ASP A 221 9.55 18.34 17.00
N GLN A 222 10.81 18.13 17.39
CA GLN A 222 11.92 19.06 17.15
C GLN A 222 12.78 18.69 15.95
N ILE A 223 12.50 17.57 15.27
CA ILE A 223 13.30 17.09 14.14
C ILE A 223 12.74 17.67 12.84
N ARG A 224 13.52 18.49 12.16
CA ARG A 224 13.17 19.03 10.83
C ARG A 224 13.67 18.14 9.69
N GLY A 225 14.72 17.37 9.90
CA GLY A 225 15.29 16.52 8.85
C GLY A 225 16.62 15.89 9.20
N ILE A 226 17.21 15.21 8.22
CA ILE A 226 18.53 14.59 8.29
C ILE A 226 19.39 15.12 7.13
N ASP A 227 20.57 15.66 7.43
CA ASP A 227 21.59 15.97 6.43
C ASP A 227 22.53 14.77 6.27
N VAL A 228 22.57 14.25 5.03
CA VAL A 228 23.34 13.07 4.63
C VAL A 228 24.53 13.44 3.72
N SER A 229 24.83 14.74 3.56
CA SER A 229 25.94 15.22 2.71
C SER A 229 27.31 14.66 3.07
N GLN A 230 27.51 14.31 4.35
CA GLN A 230 28.75 13.75 4.86
C GLN A 230 28.76 12.21 4.87
N PHE A 231 27.64 11.56 4.56
CA PHE A 231 27.49 10.11 4.67
C PHE A 231 28.40 9.32 3.71
N PRO A 232 28.50 9.64 2.41
CA PRO A 232 29.30 8.85 1.47
C PRO A 232 30.79 8.78 1.84
N ARG A 233 31.34 9.84 2.45
CA ARG A 233 32.77 9.93 2.77
C ARG A 233 33.09 9.58 4.22
N PHE A 234 32.26 10.01 5.16
CA PHE A 234 32.55 9.92 6.59
C PHE A 234 31.58 9.01 7.36
N ARG A 235 30.60 8.40 6.67
CA ARG A 235 29.51 7.63 7.29
C ARG A 235 28.86 8.41 8.42
N ARG A 236 28.62 9.71 8.20
CA ARG A 236 28.11 10.63 9.21
C ARG A 236 26.75 11.21 8.80
N LEU A 237 25.78 11.02 9.67
CA LEU A 237 24.44 11.58 9.63
C LEU A 237 24.37 12.76 10.61
N ILE A 238 23.66 13.81 10.22
CA ILE A 238 23.42 14.99 11.04
C ILE A 238 21.90 15.19 11.15
N ILE A 239 21.38 15.24 12.37
CA ILE A 239 19.98 15.60 12.61
C ILE A 239 19.89 17.13 12.57
N LEU A 240 18.90 17.62 11.82
CA LEU A 240 18.55 19.03 11.72
C LEU A 240 17.34 19.29 12.61
N THR A 241 17.42 20.29 13.48
CA THR A 241 16.30 20.65 14.35
C THR A 241 15.42 21.75 13.74
N ASP A 242 14.22 21.92 14.27
CA ASP A 242 13.28 23.00 13.98
C ASP A 242 13.86 24.41 14.17
N THR A 243 14.87 24.58 15.03
CA THR A 243 15.60 25.84 15.23
C THR A 243 16.82 26.01 14.32
N GLY A 244 17.03 25.09 13.38
CA GLY A 244 18.17 25.11 12.44
C GLY A 244 19.51 24.66 13.06
N ASN A 245 19.49 24.13 14.29
CA ASN A 245 20.68 23.56 14.91
C ASN A 245 20.99 22.17 14.36
N ARG A 246 22.19 21.68 14.66
CA ARG A 246 22.72 20.42 14.14
C ARG A 246 23.15 19.48 15.26
N ILE A 247 22.80 18.21 15.13
CA ILE A 247 23.23 17.15 16.05
C ILE A 247 23.98 16.10 15.22
N ILE A 248 25.28 15.93 15.48
CA ILE A 248 26.06 14.88 14.84
C ILE A 248 25.67 13.54 15.46
N TRP A 249 25.01 12.70 14.67
CA TRP A 249 24.61 11.37 15.08
C TRP A 249 25.72 10.34 14.88
N GLY A 250 26.49 10.46 13.79
CA GLY A 250 27.47 9.46 13.35
C GLY A 250 26.89 8.49 12.32
N ARG A 251 27.20 7.20 12.41
CA ARG A 251 26.79 6.17 11.42
C ARG A 251 25.31 5.83 11.48
N MET A 252 24.84 5.11 10.45
CA MET A 252 23.48 4.58 10.42
C MET A 252 23.21 3.63 11.60
N PRO A 253 21.97 3.59 12.14
CA PRO A 253 21.68 2.81 13.35
C PRO A 253 22.02 1.32 13.27
N SER A 254 21.85 0.70 12.11
CA SER A 254 22.14 -0.72 11.84
C SER A 254 23.63 -1.03 11.57
N ASP A 255 24.50 -0.02 11.58
CA ASP A 255 25.96 -0.16 11.37
C ASP A 255 26.74 0.39 12.59
N PRO A 256 26.63 -0.27 13.76
CA PRO A 256 27.31 0.17 14.98
C PRO A 256 28.82 -0.06 14.90
N VAL A 257 29.59 0.82 15.55
CA VAL A 257 31.05 0.68 15.73
C VAL A 257 31.34 0.42 17.21
N PRO A 258 32.19 -0.55 17.57
CA PRO A 258 32.47 -0.91 18.96
C PRO A 258 32.93 0.26 19.85
N ASP A 259 33.72 1.17 19.30
CA ASP A 259 34.29 2.31 20.04
C ASP A 259 33.40 3.56 20.04
N ALA A 260 32.23 3.50 19.39
CA ALA A 260 31.27 4.60 19.35
C ALA A 260 30.19 4.43 20.42
N VAL A 261 29.53 5.54 20.78
CA VAL A 261 28.34 5.47 21.65
C VAL A 261 27.28 4.62 20.97
N SER A 262 26.68 3.67 21.71
CA SER A 262 25.62 2.82 21.16
C SER A 262 24.38 3.64 20.79
N THR A 263 23.59 3.13 19.84
CA THR A 263 22.32 3.75 19.42
C THR A 263 21.41 4.07 20.61
N ASP A 264 21.24 3.13 21.56
CA ASP A 264 20.45 3.37 22.77
C ASP A 264 21.08 4.41 23.70
N GLY A 265 22.41 4.48 23.76
CA GLY A 265 23.13 5.53 24.47
C GLY A 265 22.78 6.92 23.94
N LYS A 266 22.84 7.10 22.61
CA LYS A 266 22.47 8.34 21.92
C LYS A 266 21.01 8.71 22.16
N LEU A 267 20.10 7.75 22.04
CA LEU A 267 18.67 7.98 22.27
C LEU A 267 18.38 8.42 23.72
N ARG A 268 19.01 7.76 24.72
CA ARG A 268 18.89 8.18 26.13
C ARG A 268 19.43 9.58 26.35
N GLN A 269 20.51 9.92 25.67
CA GLN A 269 21.10 11.24 25.76
C GLN A 269 20.19 12.32 25.18
N LEU A 270 19.64 12.12 23.99
CA LEU A 270 18.65 13.05 23.41
C LEU A 270 17.41 13.19 24.30
N ALA A 271 16.92 12.08 24.85
CA ALA A 271 15.79 12.10 25.78
C ALA A 271 16.11 12.87 27.07
N TYR A 272 17.32 12.71 27.62
CA TYR A 272 17.79 13.46 28.77
C TYR A 272 17.82 14.98 28.49
N LEU A 273 18.38 15.39 27.34
CA LEU A 273 18.40 16.79 26.92
C LEU A 273 16.98 17.37 26.79
N ARG A 274 16.06 16.61 26.20
CA ARG A 274 14.66 17.01 26.05
C ARG A 274 13.92 17.14 27.39
N GLN A 275 14.23 16.30 28.37
CA GLN A 275 13.54 16.29 29.67
C GLN A 275 14.10 17.34 30.64
N ASN A 276 15.37 17.71 30.51
CA ASN A 276 16.03 18.61 31.44
C ASN A 276 15.70 20.10 31.13
N PRO A 277 15.11 20.85 32.08
CA PRO A 277 14.79 22.27 31.92
C PRO A 277 16.00 23.17 31.61
N ASP A 278 17.19 22.82 32.11
CA ASP A 278 18.41 23.62 31.94
C ASP A 278 18.84 23.72 30.47
N PHE A 279 18.39 22.76 29.65
CA PHE A 279 18.63 22.73 28.20
C PHE A 279 17.44 23.26 27.39
N GLY A 280 16.54 24.02 28.03
CA GLY A 280 15.33 24.55 27.41
C GLY A 280 14.36 23.48 26.93
N ARG A 281 14.47 22.24 27.47
CA ARG A 281 13.76 21.06 26.98
C ARG A 281 13.98 20.82 25.49
N ARG A 282 15.23 20.88 25.01
CA ARG A 282 15.55 20.68 23.60
C ARG A 282 16.55 19.56 23.37
N ILE A 283 16.34 18.77 22.31
CA ILE A 283 17.26 17.69 21.92
C ILE A 283 18.62 18.21 21.44
N ASP A 284 18.71 19.48 21.05
CA ASP A 284 19.96 20.17 20.68
C ASP A 284 20.54 21.03 21.83
N ALA A 285 19.91 21.02 23.00
CA ALA A 285 20.26 21.86 24.15
C ALA A 285 20.40 23.37 23.84
N GLY A 286 19.72 23.87 22.80
CA GLY A 286 19.84 25.26 22.35
C GLY A 286 21.18 25.62 21.73
N ARG A 287 22.03 24.64 21.41
CA ARG A 287 23.36 24.86 20.82
C ARG A 287 23.32 24.68 19.31
N LYS A 288 24.13 25.48 18.59
CA LYS A 288 24.24 25.42 17.12
C LYS A 288 24.68 24.05 16.61
N LEU A 289 25.55 23.39 17.37
CA LEU A 289 26.10 22.08 17.05
C LEU A 289 26.32 21.30 18.35
N ILE A 290 25.83 20.07 18.40
CA ILE A 290 26.22 19.08 19.42
C ILE A 290 26.66 17.79 18.75
N ASP A 291 27.55 17.04 19.39
CA ASP A 291 27.99 15.73 18.93
C ASP A 291 27.58 14.65 19.94
N VAL A 292 26.74 13.71 19.49
CA VAL A 292 26.32 12.55 20.30
C VAL A 292 27.02 11.26 19.84
N SER A 293 27.89 11.35 18.84
CA SER A 293 28.60 10.20 18.28
C SER A 293 29.82 9.79 19.11
N SER A 294 30.47 10.75 19.78
CA SER A 294 31.73 10.57 20.51
C SER A 294 31.59 10.89 22.00
N GLY A 295 31.31 9.89 22.82
CA GLY A 295 31.39 9.98 24.29
C GLY A 295 30.40 10.95 24.96
N PRO A 296 30.63 11.32 26.23
CA PRO A 296 29.77 12.30 26.92
C PRO A 296 29.76 13.62 26.15
N ILE A 297 28.55 14.20 25.94
CA ILE A 297 28.43 15.50 25.28
C ILE A 297 29.22 16.51 26.10
N LEU A 298 30.31 17.00 25.51
CA LEU A 298 30.94 18.22 25.96
C LEU A 298 30.10 19.36 25.40
N VAL A 299 29.17 19.87 26.20
CA VAL A 299 28.58 21.17 25.95
C VAL A 299 29.69 22.17 26.29
N GLU A 300 30.54 22.50 25.31
CA GLU A 300 31.48 23.61 25.49
C GLU A 300 30.66 24.88 25.70
N ASP A 301 30.64 25.39 26.94
CA ASP A 301 30.27 26.77 27.23
C ASP A 301 31.33 27.68 26.61
N ARG A 302 31.26 27.91 25.29
CA ARG A 302 31.96 29.05 24.70
C ARG A 302 31.13 30.31 24.95
N PRO A 303 31.68 31.30 25.66
CA PRO A 303 31.04 32.61 25.83
C PRO A 303 30.87 33.34 24.49
#